data_AF-A0A1B3Z7E2-F1
#
_entry.id   AF-A0A1B3Z7E2-F1
#
_cell.length_a   1.000
_cell.length_b   1.000
_cell.length_c   1.000
_cell.angle_alpha   90.00
_cell.angle_beta   90.00
_cell.angle_gamma   90.00
#
_symmetry.space_group_name_H-M   'P 1'
#
loop_
_entity.id
_entity.type
_entity.pdbx_description
1 polymer ?
#
loop_
_entity_poly.entity_id
_entity_poly.type
_entity_poly.pdbx_seq_one_letter_code
_entity_poly.pdbx_strand_id
1 'polypeptide(L)'
;MQSRIKSTDLERDTAADFYGDVSALPGMGAWACDLRTETLSWSPSVFDMFGLPSNKPVERHETITMYAESSRLLLERLRSAAIASGGTFSLEAQIIRSDAEERWIRIKAATRVRDGHALSLYGLKEDITAERKRWEEQRQLSKYDALTGLANRAQYHAHFLDGAQGAEGSAPVGALALLRLDNLREINSRWGMAAGDACLVAFARRIRTAYPVGAFAARLGGRKFAVLLNHDRLVRMSPAAAVPPDLADAVLWRGSAIPLHVSVGMAFLSRHRKFEPEVLHARAVSAMEMARRKPGDTLRAEVLPLDAKYLRETDYSDVTQNLARLGHPPLSPREIEALRLIARGCTSAQIAQAMTVSEHTVRNFIRRIYLKMGVATRAEAVRLGLLQGLL
;
A
#
# COMPACT_ATOMS: atom_id res chain seq x y z
N MET A 1 48.92 -21.77 44.63
CA MET A 1 49.11 -21.90 43.17
C MET A 1 48.07 -22.88 42.66
N GLN A 2 46.91 -22.39 42.19
CA GLN A 2 45.82 -23.09 41.46
C GLN A 2 44.52 -22.32 41.77
N SER A 3 44.01 -21.52 40.82
CA SER A 3 42.61 -21.04 40.75
C SER A 3 42.46 -19.90 39.72
N ARG A 4 42.90 -20.09 38.46
CA ARG A 4 42.63 -19.11 37.39
C ARG A 4 42.25 -19.70 36.03
N ILE A 5 41.95 -21.00 35.97
CA ILE A 5 41.71 -21.71 34.70
C ILE A 5 40.21 -22.02 34.45
N LYS A 6 39.30 -21.89 35.42
CA LYS A 6 37.93 -22.45 35.27
C LYS A 6 36.83 -21.55 34.68
N SER A 7 36.99 -20.23 34.52
CA SER A 7 35.87 -19.38 34.06
C SER A 7 35.80 -19.17 32.55
N THR A 8 36.93 -19.19 31.84
CA THR A 8 36.98 -18.97 30.38
C THR A 8 36.60 -20.19 29.55
N ASP A 9 36.70 -21.39 30.13
CA ASP A 9 36.38 -22.65 29.44
C ASP A 9 34.87 -22.96 29.51
N LEU A 10 34.18 -22.58 30.60
CA LEU A 10 32.75 -22.80 30.78
C LEU A 10 31.86 -21.91 29.87
N GLU A 11 32.30 -20.68 29.59
CA GLU A 11 31.64 -19.78 28.63
C GLU A 11 31.91 -20.18 27.16
N ARG A 12 33.02 -20.88 26.90
CA ARG A 12 33.33 -21.44 25.58
C ARG A 12 32.49 -22.68 25.27
N ASP A 13 32.31 -23.57 26.24
CA ASP A 13 31.46 -24.76 26.10
C ASP A 13 29.99 -24.39 25.83
N THR A 14 29.41 -23.46 26.60
CA THR A 14 27.99 -23.08 26.44
C THR A 14 27.68 -22.36 25.12
N ALA A 15 28.62 -21.57 24.59
CA ALA A 15 28.46 -20.93 23.29
C ALA A 15 28.69 -21.91 22.12
N ALA A 16 29.61 -22.86 22.26
CA ALA A 16 29.85 -23.90 21.26
C ALA A 16 28.67 -24.89 21.18
N ASP A 17 28.10 -25.26 22.32
CA ASP A 17 26.92 -26.12 22.43
C ASP A 17 25.68 -25.44 21.80
N PHE A 18 25.43 -24.16 22.10
CA PHE A 18 24.35 -23.41 21.45
C PHE A 18 24.54 -23.30 19.92
N TYR A 19 25.80 -23.20 19.46
CA TYR A 19 26.14 -23.21 18.04
C TYR A 19 25.84 -24.56 17.37
N GLY A 20 26.13 -25.67 18.05
CA GLY A 20 25.81 -27.01 17.61
C GLY A 20 24.30 -27.24 17.54
N ASP A 21 23.57 -26.87 18.60
CA ASP A 21 22.12 -27.06 18.72
C ASP A 21 21.33 -26.30 17.66
N VAL A 22 21.69 -25.05 17.36
CA VAL A 22 20.98 -24.28 16.33
C VAL A 22 21.30 -24.79 14.93
N SER A 23 22.49 -25.36 14.72
CA SER A 23 22.85 -25.98 13.43
C SER A 23 22.06 -27.27 13.14
N ALA A 24 21.42 -27.87 14.15
CA ALA A 24 20.54 -29.02 13.98
C ALA A 24 19.10 -28.66 13.54
N LEU A 25 18.71 -27.38 13.61
CA LEU A 25 17.38 -26.93 13.20
C LEU A 25 17.30 -26.79 11.66
N PRO A 26 16.35 -27.48 10.99
CA PRO A 26 16.19 -27.39 9.54
C PRO A 26 15.94 -25.96 9.07
N GLY A 27 16.69 -25.52 8.06
CA GLY A 27 16.55 -24.18 7.50
C GLY A 27 17.17 -23.05 8.34
N MET A 28 17.83 -23.37 9.46
CA MET A 28 18.64 -22.43 10.23
C MET A 28 20.12 -22.81 10.17
N GLY A 29 20.99 -21.80 10.19
CA GLY A 29 22.42 -21.98 10.18
C GLY A 29 23.14 -20.92 10.99
N ALA A 30 24.08 -21.35 11.81
CA ALA A 30 24.95 -20.47 12.56
C ALA A 30 26.10 -19.94 11.69
N TRP A 31 26.54 -18.71 11.97
CA TRP A 31 27.68 -18.08 11.32
C TRP A 31 28.44 -17.16 12.28
N ALA A 32 29.75 -17.06 12.08
CA ALA A 32 30.63 -16.09 12.71
C ALA A 32 31.55 -15.42 11.68
N CYS A 33 32.02 -14.23 12.02
CA CYS A 33 32.98 -13.43 11.28
C CYS A 33 33.99 -12.85 12.27
N ASP A 34 35.26 -13.23 12.15
CA ASP A 34 36.34 -12.56 12.86
C ASP A 34 36.58 -11.20 12.19
N LEU A 35 36.53 -10.10 12.96
CA LEU A 35 36.61 -8.75 12.39
C LEU A 35 38.04 -8.31 12.07
N ARG A 36 39.05 -9.00 12.62
CA ARG A 36 40.46 -8.67 12.39
C ARG A 36 40.97 -9.29 11.09
N THR A 37 40.51 -10.50 10.80
CA THR A 37 40.95 -11.31 9.64
C THR A 37 39.89 -11.37 8.54
N GLU A 38 38.68 -10.88 8.81
CA GLU A 38 37.50 -11.03 7.95
C GLU A 38 37.12 -12.48 7.60
N THR A 39 37.64 -13.45 8.37
CA THR A 39 37.37 -14.88 8.14
C THR A 39 35.95 -15.23 8.57
N LEU A 40 35.27 -16.02 7.72
CA LEU A 40 33.92 -16.50 7.97
C LEU A 40 33.95 -17.95 8.47
N SER A 41 33.09 -18.25 9.44
CA SER A 41 32.85 -19.62 9.91
C SER A 41 31.36 -19.89 9.81
N TRP A 42 30.98 -20.92 9.05
CA TRP A 42 29.60 -21.24 8.72
C TRP A 42 29.28 -22.68 9.11
N SER A 43 28.08 -22.89 9.66
CA SER A 43 27.50 -24.22 9.75
C SER A 43 27.14 -24.77 8.36
N PRO A 44 27.00 -26.10 8.18
CA PRO A 44 26.61 -26.71 6.91
C PRO A 44 25.36 -26.08 6.29
N SER A 45 24.33 -25.78 7.10
CA SER A 45 23.11 -25.16 6.62
C SER A 45 23.31 -23.79 5.95
N VAL A 46 24.33 -23.02 6.36
CA VAL A 46 24.63 -21.74 5.71
C VAL A 46 25.29 -21.97 4.34
N PHE A 47 26.14 -22.98 4.20
CA PHE A 47 26.67 -23.37 2.89
C PHE A 47 25.53 -23.77 1.95
N ASP A 48 24.59 -24.58 2.45
CA ASP A 48 23.41 -25.00 1.71
C ASP A 48 22.56 -23.79 1.27
N MET A 49 22.35 -22.79 2.14
CA MET A 49 21.62 -21.55 1.81
C MET A 49 22.29 -20.76 0.67
N PHE A 50 23.61 -20.76 0.60
CA PHE A 50 24.37 -20.04 -0.42
C PHE A 50 24.63 -20.89 -1.67
N GLY A 51 24.31 -22.20 -1.65
CA GLY A 51 24.63 -23.10 -2.76
C GLY A 51 26.13 -23.30 -2.95
N LEU A 52 26.91 -23.16 -1.87
CA LEU A 52 28.36 -23.28 -1.89
C LEU A 52 28.78 -24.61 -1.25
N PRO A 53 29.87 -25.26 -1.73
CA PRO A 53 30.34 -26.49 -1.13
C PRO A 53 31.05 -26.22 0.21
N SER A 54 30.74 -27.02 1.23
CA SER A 54 31.27 -26.86 2.61
C SER A 54 32.76 -27.19 2.77
N ASN A 55 33.39 -27.74 1.73
CA ASN A 55 34.80 -28.11 1.73
C ASN A 55 35.75 -26.98 1.29
N LYS A 56 35.22 -25.80 0.93
CA LYS A 56 36.02 -24.65 0.54
C LYS A 56 36.00 -23.57 1.63
N PRO A 57 37.15 -22.93 1.92
CA PRO A 57 37.16 -21.73 2.75
C PRO A 57 36.32 -20.65 2.09
N VAL A 58 35.54 -19.93 2.90
CA VAL A 58 34.58 -18.93 2.43
C VAL A 58 35.14 -17.54 2.67
N GLU A 59 35.33 -16.79 1.59
CA GLU A 59 35.82 -15.42 1.68
C GLU A 59 34.67 -14.42 1.73
N ARG A 60 34.80 -13.44 2.62
CA ARG A 60 33.76 -12.43 2.84
C ARG A 60 33.48 -11.62 1.58
N HIS A 61 34.51 -11.20 0.86
CA HIS A 61 34.35 -10.39 -0.34
C HIS A 61 33.67 -11.15 -1.49
N GLU A 62 33.73 -12.49 -1.52
CA GLU A 62 33.02 -13.28 -2.51
C GLU A 62 31.55 -13.39 -2.12
N THR A 63 31.27 -13.77 -0.87
CA THR A 63 29.90 -13.99 -0.40
C THR A 63 29.04 -12.73 -0.37
N ILE A 64 29.65 -11.55 -0.16
CA ILE A 64 28.93 -10.28 -0.20
C ILE A 64 28.39 -9.95 -1.59
N THR A 65 29.02 -10.47 -2.66
CA THR A 65 28.55 -10.26 -4.05
C THR A 65 27.30 -11.06 -4.38
N MET A 66 27.02 -12.10 -3.62
CA MET A 66 25.80 -12.91 -3.77
C MET A 66 24.56 -12.20 -3.23
N TYR A 67 24.69 -11.10 -2.50
CA TYR A 67 23.55 -10.33 -2.04
C TYR A 67 23.04 -9.40 -3.14
N ALA A 68 21.72 -9.36 -3.32
CA ALA A 68 21.10 -8.35 -4.17
C ALA A 68 21.51 -6.95 -3.70
N GLU A 69 21.64 -6.00 -4.63
CA GLU A 69 22.25 -4.69 -4.37
C GLU A 69 21.65 -3.95 -3.16
N SER A 70 20.32 -3.89 -3.08
CA SER A 70 19.61 -3.25 -1.96
C SER A 70 19.87 -3.95 -0.62
N SER A 71 19.93 -5.28 -0.63
CA SER A 71 20.23 -6.10 0.55
C SER A 71 21.68 -5.94 1.00
N ARG A 72 22.62 -5.87 0.05
CA ARG A 72 24.04 -5.63 0.31
C ARG A 72 24.28 -4.28 1.00
N LEU A 73 23.71 -3.20 0.45
CA LEU A 73 23.85 -1.86 1.02
C LEU A 73 23.29 -1.78 2.44
N LEU A 74 22.13 -2.39 2.69
CA LEU A 74 21.54 -2.44 4.02
C LEU A 74 22.38 -3.26 5.00
N LEU A 75 22.87 -4.43 4.57
CA LEU A 75 23.73 -5.29 5.38
C LEU A 75 25.01 -4.56 5.80
N GLU A 76 25.69 -3.88 4.88
CA GLU A 76 26.91 -3.12 5.19
C GLU A 76 26.65 -1.99 6.18
N ARG A 77 25.56 -1.23 5.99
CA ARG A 77 25.16 -0.16 6.91
C ARG A 77 24.90 -0.70 8.32
N LEU A 78 24.11 -1.76 8.45
CA LEU A 78 23.77 -2.36 9.74
C LEU A 78 24.98 -3.01 10.41
N ARG A 79 25.83 -3.69 9.63
CA ARG A 79 27.11 -4.24 10.09
C ARG A 79 27.99 -3.14 10.68
N SER A 80 28.23 -2.05 9.95
CA SER A 80 29.08 -0.96 10.39
C SER A 80 28.56 -0.31 11.67
N ALA A 81 27.24 -0.10 11.77
CA ALA A 81 26.61 0.42 12.98
C ALA A 81 26.77 -0.52 14.19
N ALA A 82 26.61 -1.83 13.99
CA ALA A 82 26.77 -2.81 15.06
C ALA A 82 28.23 -2.92 15.54
N ILE A 83 29.20 -2.90 14.62
CA ILE A 83 30.62 -2.91 14.96
C ILE A 83 30.99 -1.67 15.77
N ALA A 84 30.54 -0.48 15.35
CA ALA A 84 30.85 0.78 16.03
C ALA A 84 30.24 0.87 17.44
N SER A 85 29.06 0.28 17.64
CA SER A 85 28.32 0.35 18.91
C SER A 85 28.51 -0.87 19.82
N GLY A 86 29.14 -1.95 19.32
CA GLY A 86 29.09 -3.24 19.99
C GLY A 86 27.69 -3.88 20.01
N GLY A 87 26.80 -3.43 19.13
CA GLY A 87 25.38 -3.75 19.14
C GLY A 87 25.00 -5.03 18.38
N THR A 88 23.69 -5.15 18.12
CA THR A 88 23.08 -6.24 17.36
C THR A 88 22.36 -5.70 16.12
N PHE A 89 22.09 -6.56 15.14
CA PHE A 89 21.20 -6.22 14.04
C PHE A 89 20.37 -7.42 13.57
N SER A 90 19.24 -7.12 12.92
CA SER A 90 18.44 -8.09 12.18
C SER A 90 18.06 -7.51 10.83
N LEU A 91 18.12 -8.32 9.77
CA LEU A 91 17.61 -7.94 8.46
C LEU A 91 17.10 -9.17 7.69
N GLU A 92 16.21 -8.93 6.75
CA GLU A 92 15.88 -9.87 5.68
C GLU A 92 16.61 -9.43 4.43
N ALA A 93 17.32 -10.37 3.80
CA ALA A 93 18.20 -10.11 2.69
C ALA A 93 17.95 -11.11 1.58
N GLN A 94 17.93 -10.61 0.35
CA GLN A 94 17.88 -11.44 -0.83
C GLN A 94 19.30 -11.80 -1.27
N ILE A 95 19.52 -13.08 -1.52
CA ILE A 95 20.72 -13.60 -2.15
C ILE A 95 20.39 -14.21 -3.51
N ILE A 96 21.33 -14.10 -4.43
CA ILE A 96 21.30 -14.67 -5.77
C ILE A 96 22.47 -15.64 -5.84
N ARG A 97 22.14 -16.92 -6.03
CA ARG A 97 23.13 -17.99 -6.11
C ARG A 97 23.81 -18.02 -7.47
N SER A 98 24.89 -18.80 -7.58
CA SER A 98 25.60 -19.04 -8.83
C SER A 98 24.76 -19.78 -9.87
N ASP A 99 23.76 -20.56 -9.44
CA ASP A 99 22.75 -21.21 -10.30
C ASP A 99 21.57 -20.28 -10.67
N ALA A 100 21.66 -18.99 -10.33
CA ALA A 100 20.63 -17.97 -10.48
C ALA A 100 19.35 -18.18 -9.64
N GLU A 101 19.34 -19.14 -8.70
CA GLU A 101 18.24 -19.25 -7.75
C GLU A 101 18.25 -18.06 -6.77
N GLU A 102 17.10 -17.37 -6.66
CA GLU A 102 16.89 -16.33 -5.68
C GLU A 102 16.41 -16.92 -4.35
N ARG A 103 17.08 -16.58 -3.26
CA ARG A 103 16.66 -16.94 -1.91
C ARG A 103 16.53 -15.74 -1.00
N TRP A 104 15.63 -15.86 -0.04
CA TRP A 104 15.46 -14.88 1.03
C TRP A 104 15.99 -15.48 2.33
N ILE A 105 16.89 -14.76 2.97
CA ILE A 105 17.46 -15.16 4.26
C ILE A 105 17.21 -14.08 5.30
N ARG A 106 16.86 -14.50 6.52
CA ARG A 106 16.83 -13.62 7.69
C ARG A 106 18.14 -13.76 8.43
N ILE A 107 18.82 -12.65 8.67
CA ILE A 107 20.11 -12.60 9.34
C ILE A 107 19.92 -11.91 10.68
N LYS A 108 20.33 -12.57 11.76
CA LYS A 108 20.46 -11.98 13.09
C LYS A 108 21.92 -12.02 13.50
N ALA A 109 22.42 -10.91 14.03
CA ALA A 109 23.83 -10.76 14.39
C ALA A 109 23.98 -10.06 15.73
N ALA A 110 25.00 -10.46 16.49
CA ALA A 110 25.50 -9.78 17.67
C ALA A 110 27.01 -9.55 17.54
N THR A 111 27.49 -8.48 18.17
CA THR A 111 28.91 -8.14 18.22
C THR A 111 29.52 -8.63 19.52
N ARG A 112 30.62 -9.38 19.43
CA ARG A 112 31.44 -9.72 20.59
C ARG A 112 32.44 -8.60 20.83
N VAL A 113 32.37 -7.99 22.01
CA VAL A 113 33.25 -6.88 22.42
C VAL A 113 34.16 -7.33 23.56
N ARG A 114 35.43 -6.95 23.51
CA ARG A 114 36.37 -7.08 24.63
C ARG A 114 37.14 -5.79 24.78
N ASP A 115 37.24 -5.27 26.00
CA ASP A 115 37.95 -4.02 26.31
C ASP A 115 37.49 -2.83 25.45
N GLY A 116 36.20 -2.77 25.12
CA GLY A 116 35.63 -1.71 24.26
C GLY A 116 35.86 -1.89 22.76
N HIS A 117 36.56 -2.95 22.33
CA HIS A 117 36.83 -3.24 20.92
C HIS A 117 35.97 -4.41 20.40
N ALA A 118 35.35 -4.22 19.24
CA ALA A 118 34.63 -5.27 18.54
C ALA A 118 35.61 -6.32 17.97
N LEU A 119 35.47 -7.57 18.39
CA LEU A 119 36.35 -8.68 17.99
C LEU A 119 35.74 -9.54 16.88
N SER A 120 34.47 -9.90 17.01
CA SER A 120 33.77 -10.75 16.05
C SER A 120 32.29 -10.39 15.94
N LEU A 121 31.71 -10.70 14.79
CA LEU A 121 30.26 -10.77 14.61
C LEU A 121 29.83 -12.22 14.56
N TYR A 122 28.68 -12.52 15.13
CA TYR A 122 28.19 -13.88 15.20
C TYR A 122 26.67 -13.92 15.27
N GLY A 123 26.06 -15.01 14.83
CA GLY A 123 24.62 -15.17 14.92
C GLY A 123 24.07 -16.22 13.98
N LEU A 124 22.86 -15.98 13.49
CA LEU A 124 22.05 -16.97 12.79
C LEU A 124 21.60 -16.43 11.43
N LYS A 125 21.47 -17.36 10.48
CA LYS A 125 20.76 -17.20 9.22
C LYS A 125 19.61 -18.19 9.18
N GLU A 126 18.48 -17.77 8.66
CA GLU A 126 17.28 -18.58 8.48
C GLU A 126 16.85 -18.45 7.01
N ASP A 127 16.60 -19.57 6.33
CA ASP A 127 16.02 -19.57 4.99
C ASP A 127 14.51 -19.30 5.09
N ILE A 128 14.10 -18.11 4.67
CA ILE A 128 12.71 -17.65 4.68
C ILE A 128 12.12 -17.62 3.27
N THR A 129 12.74 -18.31 2.30
CA THR A 129 12.31 -18.27 0.89
C THR A 129 10.86 -18.77 0.72
N ALA A 130 10.50 -19.88 1.36
CA ALA A 130 9.14 -20.42 1.31
C ALA A 130 8.13 -19.54 2.07
N GLU A 131 8.53 -18.85 3.13
CA GLU A 131 7.70 -17.87 3.82
C GLU A 131 7.45 -16.64 2.93
N ARG A 132 8.50 -16.09 2.30
CA ARG A 132 8.37 -14.97 1.37
C ARG A 132 7.53 -15.30 0.15
N LYS A 133 7.71 -16.48 -0.46
CA LYS A 133 6.88 -16.90 -1.60
C LYS A 133 5.40 -16.97 -1.20
N ARG A 134 5.07 -17.60 -0.07
CA ARG A 134 3.69 -17.64 0.44
C ARG A 134 3.13 -16.26 0.74
N TRP A 135 3.92 -15.38 1.35
CA TRP A 135 3.50 -14.00 1.61
C TRP A 135 3.26 -13.23 0.31
N GLU A 136 4.13 -13.39 -0.69
CA GLU A 136 3.98 -12.72 -1.98
C GLU A 136 2.77 -13.26 -2.74
N GLU A 137 2.55 -14.58 -2.72
CA GLU A 137 1.34 -15.21 -3.27
C GLU A 137 0.06 -14.70 -2.58
N GLN A 138 0.05 -14.64 -1.25
CA GLN A 138 -1.06 -14.03 -0.47
C GLN A 138 -1.25 -12.55 -0.82
N ARG A 139 -0.16 -11.80 -1.01
CA ARG A 139 -0.20 -10.41 -1.44
C ARG A 139 -0.75 -10.26 -2.86
N GLN A 140 -0.43 -11.17 -3.78
CA GLN A 140 -0.98 -11.18 -5.14
C GLN A 140 -2.48 -11.55 -5.15
N LEU A 141 -2.89 -12.53 -4.33
CA LEU A 141 -4.31 -12.83 -4.08
C LEU A 141 -5.05 -11.63 -3.45
N SER A 142 -4.33 -10.77 -2.73
CA SER A 142 -4.82 -9.51 -2.17
C SER A 142 -4.82 -8.33 -3.17
N LYS A 143 -4.58 -8.51 -4.48
CA LYS A 143 -4.69 -7.42 -5.46
C LYS A 143 -6.04 -7.37 -6.18
N TYR A 144 -6.68 -8.52 -6.38
CA TYR A 144 -7.91 -8.63 -7.15
C TYR A 144 -9.09 -8.99 -6.25
N ASP A 145 -10.29 -8.62 -6.68
CA ASP A 145 -11.54 -9.06 -6.06
C ASP A 145 -11.83 -10.50 -6.51
N ALA A 146 -11.89 -11.43 -5.55
CA ALA A 146 -12.00 -12.86 -5.83
C ALA A 146 -13.24 -13.24 -6.67
N LEU A 147 -14.33 -12.49 -6.57
CA LEU A 147 -15.54 -12.77 -7.33
C LEU A 147 -15.44 -12.25 -8.76
N THR A 148 -15.03 -10.99 -8.93
CA THR A 148 -15.15 -10.28 -10.23
C THR A 148 -13.86 -10.28 -11.05
N GLY A 149 -12.72 -10.58 -10.44
CA GLY A 149 -11.40 -10.52 -11.07
C GLY A 149 -10.90 -9.10 -11.38
N LEU A 150 -11.67 -8.06 -11.02
CA LEU A 150 -11.22 -6.66 -11.10
C LEU A 150 -10.21 -6.37 -9.99
N ALA A 151 -9.46 -5.27 -10.12
CA ALA A 151 -8.64 -4.79 -9.02
C ALA A 151 -9.52 -4.56 -7.77
N ASN A 152 -9.02 -4.83 -6.58
CA ASN A 152 -9.81 -4.61 -5.37
C ASN A 152 -9.67 -3.18 -4.86
N ARG A 153 -10.38 -2.89 -3.76
CA ARG A 153 -10.34 -1.58 -3.10
C ARG A 153 -8.93 -1.15 -2.71
N ALA A 154 -8.07 -2.07 -2.24
CA ALA A 154 -6.71 -1.74 -1.84
C ALA A 154 -5.88 -1.27 -3.05
N GLN A 155 -6.03 -1.92 -4.20
CA GLN A 155 -5.39 -1.49 -5.44
C GLN A 155 -5.94 -0.15 -5.94
N TYR A 156 -7.24 0.11 -5.82
CA TYR A 156 -7.79 1.43 -6.14
C TYR A 156 -7.15 2.53 -5.29
N HIS A 157 -7.00 2.31 -3.98
CA HIS A 157 -6.31 3.26 -3.11
C HIS A 157 -4.85 3.44 -3.54
N ALA A 158 -4.10 2.35 -3.72
CA ALA A 158 -2.68 2.40 -4.06
C ALA A 158 -2.42 3.06 -5.42
N HIS A 159 -3.19 2.72 -6.45
CA HIS A 159 -2.97 3.23 -7.82
C HIS A 159 -3.48 4.65 -8.03
N PHE A 160 -4.55 5.07 -7.36
CA PHE A 160 -5.18 6.36 -7.63
C PHE A 160 -5.04 7.37 -6.50
N LEU A 161 -5.35 6.98 -5.27
CA LEU A 161 -5.38 7.91 -4.13
C LEU A 161 -3.98 8.14 -3.55
N ASP A 162 -3.21 7.06 -3.40
CA ASP A 162 -1.86 7.10 -2.83
C ASP A 162 -0.78 7.28 -3.93
N GLY A 163 -1.17 7.19 -5.21
CA GLY A 163 -0.27 7.29 -6.36
C GLY A 163 0.08 8.73 -6.74
N ALA A 164 1.36 9.04 -6.91
CA ALA A 164 1.81 10.34 -7.40
C ALA A 164 1.40 10.52 -8.88
N GLN A 165 0.47 11.44 -9.13
CA GLN A 165 0.08 11.83 -10.49
C GLN A 165 1.31 12.42 -11.22
N GLY A 166 1.79 11.73 -12.26
CA GLY A 166 2.97 12.15 -13.05
C GLY A 166 4.27 11.39 -12.78
N ALA A 167 4.25 10.25 -12.07
CA ALA A 167 5.38 9.32 -12.08
C ALA A 167 5.60 8.76 -13.51
N GLU A 168 6.86 8.66 -13.95
CA GLU A 168 7.23 8.17 -15.27
C GLU A 168 6.55 6.81 -15.55
N GLY A 169 5.76 6.75 -16.64
CA GLY A 169 5.05 5.55 -17.08
C GLY A 169 3.55 5.45 -16.70
N SER A 170 3.00 6.34 -15.88
CA SER A 170 1.55 6.36 -15.63
C SER A 170 0.82 7.20 -16.68
N ALA A 171 -0.17 6.62 -17.36
CA ALA A 171 -1.02 7.37 -18.29
C ALA A 171 -1.79 8.48 -17.53
N PRO A 172 -1.97 9.67 -18.13
CA PRO A 172 -2.63 10.79 -17.48
C PRO A 172 -4.12 10.48 -17.28
N VAL A 173 -4.57 10.49 -16.02
CA VAL A 173 -5.99 10.38 -15.67
C VAL A 173 -6.73 11.60 -16.21
N GLY A 174 -7.83 11.38 -16.92
CA GLY A 174 -8.73 12.44 -17.38
C GLY A 174 -10.13 12.38 -16.78
N ALA A 175 -10.55 11.24 -16.22
CA ALA A 175 -11.79 11.15 -15.45
C ALA A 175 -11.79 9.98 -14.47
N LEU A 176 -12.67 10.08 -13.49
CA LEU A 176 -13.05 8.99 -12.59
C LEU A 176 -14.54 8.73 -12.73
N ALA A 177 -14.91 7.48 -13.03
CA ALA A 177 -16.28 7.01 -12.98
C ALA A 177 -16.48 6.08 -11.78
N LEU A 178 -17.49 6.36 -10.96
CA LEU A 178 -17.97 5.47 -9.91
C LEU A 178 -19.29 4.85 -10.36
N LEU A 179 -19.36 3.53 -10.33
CA LEU A 179 -20.53 2.77 -10.76
C LEU A 179 -21.12 1.98 -9.60
N ARG A 180 -22.44 1.83 -9.60
CA ARG A 180 -23.17 1.10 -8.58
C ARG A 180 -24.31 0.29 -9.16
N LEU A 181 -24.39 -1.00 -8.79
CA LEU A 181 -25.58 -1.84 -8.99
C LEU A 181 -26.60 -1.56 -7.88
N ASP A 182 -27.66 -0.83 -8.18
CA ASP A 182 -28.62 -0.38 -7.18
C ASP A 182 -29.52 -1.50 -6.65
N ASN A 183 -30.03 -2.33 -7.56
CA ASN A 183 -31.01 -3.38 -7.27
C ASN A 183 -30.39 -4.73 -6.84
N LEU A 184 -29.09 -4.79 -6.54
CA LEU A 184 -28.43 -6.05 -6.13
C LEU A 184 -29.13 -6.75 -4.94
N ARG A 185 -29.67 -5.97 -3.99
CA ARG A 185 -30.40 -6.54 -2.85
C ARG A 185 -31.70 -7.22 -3.29
N GLU A 186 -32.47 -6.58 -4.16
CA GLU A 186 -33.71 -7.14 -4.72
C GLU A 186 -33.41 -8.38 -5.55
N ILE A 187 -32.31 -8.35 -6.32
CA ILE A 187 -31.84 -9.51 -7.09
C ILE A 187 -31.55 -10.68 -6.15
N ASN A 188 -30.79 -10.45 -5.07
CA ASN A 188 -30.47 -11.48 -4.08
C ASN A 188 -31.71 -12.04 -3.39
N SER A 189 -32.68 -11.18 -3.08
CA SER A 189 -33.93 -11.59 -2.43
C SER A 189 -34.82 -12.43 -3.36
N ARG A 190 -34.84 -12.14 -4.67
CA ARG A 190 -35.75 -12.79 -5.62
C ARG A 190 -35.14 -14.01 -6.32
N TRP A 191 -33.84 -13.99 -6.65
CA TRP A 191 -33.17 -15.05 -7.40
C TRP A 191 -32.00 -15.72 -6.63
N GLY A 192 -31.75 -15.30 -5.39
CA GLY A 192 -30.72 -15.86 -4.53
C GLY A 192 -29.34 -15.21 -4.69
N MET A 193 -28.46 -15.48 -3.73
CA MET A 193 -27.11 -14.89 -3.71
C MET A 193 -26.27 -15.25 -4.93
N ALA A 194 -26.37 -16.49 -5.42
CA ALA A 194 -25.67 -16.93 -6.63
C ALA A 194 -26.06 -16.13 -7.88
N ALA A 195 -27.32 -15.69 -7.98
CA ALA A 195 -27.77 -14.84 -9.07
C ALA A 195 -27.18 -13.44 -8.97
N GLY A 196 -27.13 -12.85 -7.77
CA GLY A 196 -26.48 -11.56 -7.56
C GLY A 196 -24.98 -11.60 -7.82
N ASP A 197 -24.31 -12.68 -7.45
CA ASP A 197 -22.91 -12.91 -7.76
C ASP A 197 -22.68 -13.00 -9.27
N ALA A 198 -23.54 -13.73 -10.00
CA ALA A 198 -23.51 -13.76 -11.46
C ALA A 198 -23.73 -12.37 -12.09
N CYS A 199 -24.66 -11.57 -11.53
CA CYS A 199 -24.86 -10.19 -11.97
C CYS A 199 -23.64 -9.30 -11.72
N LEU A 200 -22.97 -9.44 -10.58
CA LEU A 200 -21.72 -8.72 -10.27
C LEU A 200 -20.60 -9.09 -11.24
N VAL A 201 -20.44 -10.38 -11.56
CA VAL A 201 -19.46 -10.88 -12.52
C VAL A 201 -19.76 -10.36 -13.93
N ALA A 202 -21.03 -10.42 -14.37
CA ALA A 202 -21.44 -9.91 -15.67
C ALA A 202 -21.18 -8.40 -15.78
N PHE A 203 -21.54 -7.63 -14.74
CA PHE A 203 -21.30 -6.19 -14.70
C PHE A 203 -19.80 -5.85 -14.76
N ALA A 204 -18.97 -6.57 -14.02
CA ALA A 204 -17.51 -6.40 -14.06
C ALA A 204 -16.92 -6.70 -15.45
N ARG A 205 -17.40 -7.75 -16.12
CA ARG A 205 -16.99 -8.08 -17.50
C ARG A 205 -17.36 -6.97 -18.48
N ARG A 206 -18.56 -6.38 -18.34
CA ARG A 206 -18.99 -5.25 -19.17
C ARG A 206 -18.14 -4.01 -18.94
N ILE A 207 -17.83 -3.69 -17.69
CA ILE A 207 -16.88 -2.61 -17.36
C ILE A 207 -15.54 -2.82 -18.08
N ARG A 208 -14.96 -4.02 -17.99
CA ARG A 208 -13.68 -4.32 -18.66
C ARG A 208 -13.76 -4.22 -20.19
N THR A 209 -14.89 -4.63 -20.76
CA THR A 209 -15.11 -4.61 -22.22
C THR A 209 -15.35 -3.20 -22.75
N ALA A 210 -16.08 -2.38 -22.00
CA ALA A 210 -16.32 -0.97 -22.33
C ALA A 210 -15.05 -0.11 -22.24
N TYR A 211 -14.10 -0.50 -21.38
CA TYR A 211 -12.88 0.26 -21.13
C TYR A 211 -11.58 -0.58 -21.29
N PRO A 212 -11.24 -1.09 -22.51
CA PRO A 212 -10.25 -2.14 -22.68
C PRO A 212 -8.78 -1.68 -22.79
N VAL A 213 -8.50 -0.47 -23.28
CA VAL A 213 -7.12 0.02 -23.51
C VAL A 213 -6.91 1.28 -22.71
N GLY A 214 -6.31 1.14 -21.52
CA GLY A 214 -5.92 2.26 -20.66
C GLY A 214 -6.92 2.67 -19.58
N ALA A 215 -7.82 1.78 -19.13
CA ALA A 215 -8.63 2.05 -17.95
C ALA A 215 -8.27 1.14 -16.79
N PHE A 216 -8.08 1.73 -15.61
CA PHE A 216 -7.97 0.96 -14.37
C PHE A 216 -9.37 0.76 -13.80
N ALA A 217 -9.82 -0.50 -13.72
CA ALA A 217 -11.13 -0.85 -13.18
C ALA A 217 -10.99 -1.64 -11.87
N ALA A 218 -11.74 -1.21 -10.85
CA ALA A 218 -11.71 -1.82 -9.53
C ALA A 218 -13.11 -2.04 -8.94
N ARG A 219 -13.28 -3.09 -8.14
CA ARG A 219 -14.43 -3.26 -7.26
C ARG A 219 -14.08 -2.72 -5.87
N LEU A 220 -14.83 -1.71 -5.43
CA LEU A 220 -14.63 -1.06 -4.13
C LEU A 220 -15.29 -1.83 -2.97
N GLY A 221 -16.10 -2.82 -3.30
CA GLY A 221 -16.79 -3.70 -2.36
C GLY A 221 -18.31 -3.68 -2.54
N GLY A 222 -18.95 -4.81 -2.20
CA GLY A 222 -20.38 -5.02 -2.36
C GLY A 222 -20.82 -4.76 -3.80
N ARG A 223 -21.54 -3.65 -4.02
CA ARG A 223 -22.13 -3.25 -5.31
C ARG A 223 -21.44 -2.09 -6.01
N LYS A 224 -20.28 -1.63 -5.50
CA LYS A 224 -19.60 -0.42 -5.98
C LYS A 224 -18.35 -0.74 -6.78
N PHE A 225 -18.15 -0.01 -7.86
CA PHE A 225 -17.04 -0.14 -8.79
C PHE A 225 -16.46 1.25 -9.11
N ALA A 226 -15.20 1.28 -9.53
CA ALA A 226 -14.50 2.48 -9.96
C ALA A 226 -13.77 2.21 -11.28
N VAL A 227 -13.74 3.21 -12.16
CA VAL A 227 -12.99 3.18 -13.42
C VAL A 227 -12.24 4.50 -13.55
N LEU A 228 -10.92 4.43 -13.71
CA LEU A 228 -10.09 5.56 -14.12
C LEU A 228 -10.01 5.56 -15.64
N LEU A 229 -10.28 6.72 -16.24
CA LEU A 229 -10.28 6.91 -17.67
C LEU A 229 -9.12 7.82 -18.05
N ASN A 230 -8.30 7.39 -19.00
CA ASN A 230 -7.19 8.19 -19.51
C ASN A 230 -7.68 9.42 -20.29
N HIS A 231 -6.97 10.53 -20.13
CA HIS A 231 -7.29 11.80 -20.78
C HIS A 231 -7.39 11.70 -22.31
N ASP A 232 -6.52 10.94 -22.96
CA ASP A 232 -6.45 10.84 -24.43
C ASP A 232 -7.73 10.24 -25.06
N ARG A 233 -8.46 9.39 -24.33
CA ARG A 233 -9.76 8.86 -24.77
C ARG A 233 -10.88 9.88 -24.59
N LEU A 234 -10.78 10.69 -23.55
CA LEU A 234 -11.83 11.59 -23.12
C LEU A 234 -11.90 12.88 -23.95
N VAL A 235 -10.77 13.34 -24.50
CA VAL A 235 -10.70 14.46 -25.44
C VAL A 235 -11.55 14.20 -26.71
N ARG A 236 -11.83 12.94 -27.03
CA ARG A 236 -12.57 12.54 -28.24
C ARG A 236 -14.03 12.14 -27.98
N MET A 237 -14.49 12.14 -26.73
CA MET A 237 -15.81 11.65 -26.34
C MET A 237 -16.58 12.71 -25.57
N SER A 238 -17.89 12.84 -25.83
CA SER A 238 -18.74 13.63 -24.95
C SER A 238 -18.82 12.95 -23.57
N PRO A 239 -18.98 13.70 -22.47
CA PRO A 239 -19.11 13.11 -21.14
C PRO A 239 -20.28 12.11 -21.03
N ALA A 240 -21.36 12.33 -21.79
CA ALA A 240 -22.49 11.39 -21.88
C ALA A 240 -22.14 10.10 -22.65
N ALA A 241 -21.31 10.19 -23.70
CA ALA A 241 -20.84 9.02 -24.44
C ALA A 241 -19.82 8.17 -23.65
N ALA A 242 -19.26 8.70 -22.56
CA ALA A 242 -18.34 7.98 -21.69
C ALA A 242 -19.03 6.94 -20.77
N VAL A 243 -20.37 6.90 -20.76
CA VAL A 243 -21.17 5.91 -20.04
C VAL A 243 -21.84 4.95 -21.04
N PRO A 244 -21.28 3.74 -21.24
CA PRO A 244 -21.83 2.74 -22.14
C PRO A 244 -23.26 2.32 -21.72
N PRO A 245 -24.24 2.30 -22.65
CA PRO A 245 -25.62 1.94 -22.32
C PRO A 245 -25.78 0.45 -21.97
N ASP A 246 -24.95 -0.42 -22.54
CA ASP A 246 -24.94 -1.88 -22.35
C ASP A 246 -24.53 -2.31 -20.93
N LEU A 247 -23.99 -1.40 -20.12
CA LEU A 247 -23.69 -1.64 -18.71
C LEU A 247 -24.94 -2.13 -17.94
N ALA A 248 -26.13 -1.64 -18.28
CA ALA A 248 -27.39 -1.97 -17.62
C ALA A 248 -28.15 -3.14 -18.26
N ASP A 249 -27.60 -3.79 -19.29
CA ASP A 249 -28.28 -4.90 -19.97
C ASP A 249 -28.69 -6.01 -19.02
N ALA A 250 -29.80 -6.68 -19.31
CA ALA A 250 -30.25 -7.78 -18.47
C ALA A 250 -29.21 -8.92 -18.43
N VAL A 251 -29.11 -9.60 -17.29
CA VAL A 251 -28.26 -10.78 -17.10
C VAL A 251 -29.11 -12.03 -17.21
N LEU A 252 -28.77 -12.92 -18.14
CA LEU A 252 -29.44 -14.21 -18.26
C LEU A 252 -29.03 -15.13 -17.11
N TRP A 253 -30.01 -15.58 -16.33
CA TRP A 253 -29.82 -16.50 -15.20
C TRP A 253 -30.94 -17.53 -15.19
N ARG A 254 -30.58 -18.80 -15.44
CA ARG A 254 -31.51 -19.95 -15.43
C ARG A 254 -32.81 -19.70 -16.22
N GLY A 255 -32.69 -19.15 -17.42
CA GLY A 255 -33.84 -18.86 -18.30
C GLY A 255 -34.61 -17.56 -17.97
N SER A 256 -34.21 -16.80 -16.94
CA SER A 256 -34.74 -15.47 -16.64
C SER A 256 -33.77 -14.37 -17.07
N ALA A 257 -34.31 -13.28 -17.62
CA ALA A 257 -33.54 -12.05 -17.85
C ALA A 257 -33.66 -11.13 -16.60
N ILE A 258 -32.56 -10.95 -15.88
CA ILE A 258 -32.52 -10.12 -14.67
C ILE A 258 -32.11 -8.69 -15.06
N PRO A 259 -32.99 -7.68 -14.97
CA PRO A 259 -32.63 -6.31 -15.30
C PRO A 259 -31.65 -5.74 -14.27
N LEU A 260 -30.64 -5.01 -14.73
CA LEU A 260 -29.71 -4.29 -13.85
C LEU A 260 -30.11 -2.84 -13.75
N HIS A 261 -30.13 -2.32 -12.51
CA HIS A 261 -30.33 -0.89 -12.26
C HIS A 261 -28.97 -0.30 -11.87
N VAL A 262 -28.43 0.59 -12.68
CA VAL A 262 -27.07 1.11 -12.56
C VAL A 262 -27.10 2.61 -12.33
N SER A 263 -26.39 3.07 -11.31
CA SER A 263 -26.07 4.50 -11.15
C SER A 263 -24.60 4.75 -11.42
N VAL A 264 -24.31 5.77 -12.23
CA VAL A 264 -22.96 6.19 -12.61
C VAL A 264 -22.75 7.64 -12.23
N GLY A 265 -21.73 7.90 -11.41
CA GLY A 265 -21.25 9.24 -11.11
C GLY A 265 -19.87 9.43 -11.70
N MET A 266 -19.71 10.40 -12.57
CA MET A 266 -18.45 10.65 -13.25
C MET A 266 -17.95 12.06 -12.96
N ALA A 267 -16.67 12.18 -12.64
CA ALA A 267 -15.97 13.45 -12.54
C ALA A 267 -14.90 13.53 -13.61
N PHE A 268 -14.93 14.60 -14.41
CA PHE A 268 -14.08 14.78 -15.58
C PHE A 268 -13.14 15.97 -15.41
N LEU A 269 -11.89 15.80 -15.85
CA LEU A 269 -10.87 16.86 -15.84
C LEU A 269 -10.96 17.65 -17.14
N SER A 270 -11.35 18.93 -17.04
CA SER A 270 -11.58 19.77 -18.21
C SER A 270 -10.30 20.22 -18.92
N ARG A 271 -9.13 20.19 -18.25
CA ARG A 271 -7.78 20.48 -18.80
C ARG A 271 -6.69 19.79 -17.98
N HIS A 272 -5.60 19.37 -18.62
CA HIS A 272 -4.38 18.86 -17.98
C HIS A 272 -3.82 19.83 -16.92
N ARG A 273 -4.26 19.69 -15.67
CA ARG A 273 -3.71 20.41 -14.52
C ARG A 273 -3.45 19.42 -13.39
N LYS A 274 -2.51 19.76 -12.51
CA LYS A 274 -2.34 19.07 -11.24
C LYS A 274 -3.68 19.09 -10.50
N PHE A 275 -4.15 17.92 -10.07
CA PHE A 275 -5.37 17.75 -9.29
C PHE A 275 -5.06 16.83 -8.11
N GLU A 276 -5.78 17.02 -7.01
CA GLU A 276 -5.74 16.11 -5.87
C GLU A 276 -6.71 14.94 -6.12
N PRO A 277 -6.27 13.67 -6.10
CA PRO A 277 -7.12 12.50 -6.35
C PRO A 277 -8.38 12.44 -5.48
N GLU A 278 -8.29 12.89 -4.22
CA GLU A 278 -9.39 12.95 -3.27
C GLU A 278 -10.50 13.90 -3.72
N VAL A 279 -10.15 15.02 -4.34
CA VAL A 279 -11.12 16.01 -4.82
C VAL A 279 -11.87 15.44 -6.02
N LEU A 280 -11.16 14.78 -6.94
CA LEU A 280 -11.78 14.09 -8.07
C LEU A 280 -12.69 12.96 -7.58
N HIS A 281 -12.27 12.20 -6.57
CA HIS A 281 -13.09 11.16 -5.93
C HIS A 281 -14.36 11.74 -5.30
N ALA A 282 -14.24 12.78 -4.48
CA ALA A 282 -15.39 13.43 -3.83
C ALA A 282 -16.39 13.96 -4.87
N ARG A 283 -15.89 14.53 -5.97
CA ARG A 283 -16.73 15.01 -7.07
C ARG A 283 -17.48 13.87 -7.76
N ALA A 284 -16.82 12.74 -8.02
CA ALA A 284 -17.46 11.56 -8.61
C ALA A 284 -18.51 10.94 -7.66
N VAL A 285 -18.27 10.97 -6.35
CA VAL A 285 -19.27 10.56 -5.35
C VAL A 285 -20.49 11.47 -5.39
N SER A 286 -20.31 12.79 -5.43
CA SER A 286 -21.41 13.75 -5.54
C SER A 286 -22.25 13.51 -6.80
N ALA A 287 -21.59 13.29 -7.94
CA ALA A 287 -22.25 12.92 -9.19
C ALA A 287 -23.06 11.62 -9.02
N MET A 288 -22.48 10.58 -8.41
CA MET A 288 -23.17 9.29 -8.23
C MET A 288 -24.43 9.44 -7.36
N GLU A 289 -24.36 10.25 -6.30
CA GLU A 289 -25.52 10.51 -5.43
C GLU A 289 -26.62 11.30 -6.16
N MET A 290 -26.26 12.23 -7.05
CA MET A 290 -27.23 12.90 -7.93
C MET A 290 -27.86 11.92 -8.93
N ALA A 291 -27.06 11.08 -9.57
CA ALA A 291 -27.54 10.06 -10.50
C ALA A 291 -28.56 9.12 -9.83
N ARG A 292 -28.31 8.70 -8.59
CA ARG A 292 -29.22 7.85 -7.81
C ARG A 292 -30.58 8.47 -7.51
N ARG A 293 -30.68 9.80 -7.50
CA ARG A 293 -31.94 10.53 -7.24
C ARG A 293 -32.75 10.77 -8.50
N LYS A 294 -32.18 10.54 -9.69
CA LYS A 294 -32.90 10.72 -10.96
C LYS A 294 -34.00 9.68 -11.11
N PRO A 295 -35.16 10.04 -11.69
CA PRO A 295 -36.15 9.08 -12.13
C PRO A 295 -35.61 8.23 -13.30
N GLY A 296 -36.11 7.02 -13.46
CA GLY A 296 -35.71 6.08 -14.52
C GLY A 296 -35.14 4.78 -13.97
N ASP A 297 -35.34 3.69 -14.70
CA ASP A 297 -35.26 2.35 -14.10
C ASP A 297 -33.91 1.65 -14.30
N THR A 298 -33.26 1.79 -15.46
CA THR A 298 -32.13 0.90 -15.82
C THR A 298 -30.75 1.52 -15.70
N LEU A 299 -30.50 2.70 -16.28
CA LEU A 299 -29.20 3.37 -16.23
C LEU A 299 -29.38 4.87 -15.92
N ARG A 300 -28.80 5.31 -14.82
CA ARG A 300 -28.79 6.71 -14.39
C ARG A 300 -27.36 7.20 -14.35
N ALA A 301 -27.08 8.29 -15.06
CA ALA A 301 -25.75 8.88 -15.09
C ALA A 301 -25.81 10.36 -14.69
N GLU A 302 -24.80 10.79 -13.96
CA GLU A 302 -24.48 12.20 -13.75
C GLU A 302 -23.00 12.40 -14.03
N VAL A 303 -22.68 13.43 -14.79
CA VAL A 303 -21.30 13.80 -15.10
C VAL A 303 -21.06 15.22 -14.66
N LEU A 304 -20.10 15.41 -13.77
CA LEU A 304 -19.75 16.71 -13.24
C LEU A 304 -18.35 17.09 -13.72
N PRO A 305 -18.14 18.33 -14.23
CA PRO A 305 -16.81 18.81 -14.47
C PRO A 305 -16.08 19.03 -13.12
N LEU A 306 -14.76 18.88 -13.16
CA LEU A 306 -13.86 19.43 -12.17
C LEU A 306 -13.47 20.84 -12.63
N ASP A 307 -14.31 21.81 -12.30
CA ASP A 307 -14.15 23.21 -12.73
C ASP A 307 -12.95 23.91 -12.07
N ALA A 308 -12.49 25.01 -12.69
CA ALA A 308 -11.38 25.85 -12.21
C ALA A 308 -11.55 26.35 -10.76
N LYS A 309 -12.79 26.57 -10.30
CA LYS A 309 -13.11 26.94 -8.91
C LYS A 309 -12.71 25.89 -7.86
N TYR A 310 -12.48 24.65 -8.28
CA TYR A 310 -11.93 23.56 -7.45
C TYR A 310 -10.43 23.32 -7.73
N LEU A 311 -9.83 24.07 -8.65
CA LEU A 311 -8.45 23.95 -9.13
C LEU A 311 -7.57 25.19 -8.83
N ARG A 312 -8.04 26.10 -7.94
CA ARG A 312 -7.49 27.43 -7.53
C ARG A 312 -7.69 28.51 -8.64
N GLU A 313 -8.17 29.73 -8.41
CA GLU A 313 -8.35 30.61 -7.24
C GLU A 313 -9.84 30.83 -6.90
N THR A 314 -10.21 30.85 -5.63
CA THR A 314 -11.57 31.23 -5.23
C THR A 314 -11.50 32.32 -4.17
N ASP A 315 -12.17 33.43 -4.47
CA ASP A 315 -12.28 34.63 -3.64
C ASP A 315 -12.93 34.30 -2.28
N TYR A 316 -12.38 34.86 -1.21
CA TYR A 316 -12.48 34.31 0.16
C TYR A 316 -13.58 34.95 1.02
N SER A 317 -14.53 35.66 0.42
CA SER A 317 -15.62 36.33 1.14
C SER A 317 -16.82 35.42 1.46
N ASP A 318 -17.09 34.41 0.62
CA ASP A 318 -18.33 33.61 0.70
C ASP A 318 -18.27 32.37 1.63
N VAL A 319 -17.06 31.92 2.00
CA VAL A 319 -16.87 30.69 2.79
C VAL A 319 -17.17 30.90 4.27
N THR A 320 -16.84 32.08 4.80
CA THR A 320 -17.06 32.45 6.20
C THR A 320 -18.54 32.55 6.57
N GLN A 321 -19.40 32.94 5.62
CA GLN A 321 -20.85 33.03 5.86
C GLN A 321 -21.57 31.68 5.80
N ASN A 322 -21.02 30.67 5.11
CA ASN A 322 -21.68 29.38 4.92
C ASN A 322 -21.40 28.35 6.03
N LEU A 323 -20.30 28.49 6.77
CA LEU A 323 -19.91 27.53 7.81
C LEU A 323 -20.77 27.63 9.09
N ALA A 324 -21.28 28.81 9.43
CA ALA A 324 -22.18 28.99 10.57
C ALA A 324 -23.57 28.36 10.36
N ARG A 325 -23.97 28.09 9.11
CA ARG A 325 -25.31 27.59 8.76
C ARG A 325 -25.43 26.06 8.69
N LEU A 326 -24.32 25.30 8.69
CA LEU A 326 -24.33 23.86 8.40
C LEU A 326 -24.20 22.92 9.61
N GLY A 327 -24.14 23.43 10.84
CA GLY A 327 -24.27 22.59 12.05
C GLY A 327 -23.22 21.47 12.20
N HIS A 328 -22.02 21.61 11.61
CA HIS A 328 -20.97 20.60 11.73
C HIS A 328 -20.33 20.63 13.13
N PRO A 329 -20.08 19.46 13.75
CA PRO A 329 -19.51 19.37 15.09
C PRO A 329 -18.05 19.86 15.11
N PRO A 330 -17.59 20.49 16.21
CA PRO A 330 -16.23 21.04 16.31
C PRO A 330 -15.15 19.97 16.13
N LEU A 331 -13.94 20.42 15.77
CA LEU A 331 -12.76 19.54 15.73
C LEU A 331 -12.46 19.02 17.14
N SER A 332 -12.17 17.74 17.24
CA SER A 332 -11.69 17.10 18.46
C SER A 332 -10.23 17.48 18.75
N PRO A 333 -9.74 17.33 20.00
CA PRO A 333 -8.36 17.65 20.35
C PRO A 333 -7.32 16.93 19.47
N ARG A 334 -7.54 15.66 19.14
CA ARG A 334 -6.68 14.87 18.24
C ARG A 334 -6.72 15.35 16.79
N GLU A 335 -7.85 15.89 16.33
CA GLU A 335 -7.97 16.47 14.98
C GLU A 335 -7.27 17.84 14.91
N ILE A 336 -7.31 18.63 15.99
CA ILE A 336 -6.55 19.89 16.10
C ILE A 336 -5.04 19.62 16.11
N GLU A 337 -4.61 18.59 16.85
CA GLU A 337 -3.20 18.15 16.87
C GLU A 337 -2.72 17.71 15.49
N ALA A 338 -3.50 16.88 14.79
CA ALA A 338 -3.23 16.50 13.41
C ALA A 338 -3.19 17.74 12.49
N LEU A 339 -4.10 18.70 12.66
CA LEU A 339 -4.13 19.95 11.90
C LEU A 339 -2.87 20.81 12.12
N ARG A 340 -2.32 20.85 13.33
CA ARG A 340 -1.05 21.54 13.64
C ARG A 340 0.14 20.89 12.96
N LEU A 341 0.23 19.56 12.99
CA LEU A 341 1.29 18.84 12.28
C LEU A 341 1.14 19.00 10.75
N ILE A 342 -0.11 19.09 10.28
CA ILE A 342 -0.42 19.40 8.89
C ILE A 342 0.12 20.79 8.51
N ALA A 343 -0.08 21.81 9.35
CA ALA A 343 0.39 23.17 9.17
C ALA A 343 1.92 23.29 9.14
N ARG A 344 2.62 22.41 9.87
CA ARG A 344 4.09 22.31 9.88
C ARG A 344 4.68 21.58 8.66
N GLY A 345 3.83 21.16 7.70
CA GLY A 345 4.27 20.47 6.49
C GLY A 345 4.57 18.97 6.66
N CYS A 346 4.21 18.35 7.78
CA CYS A 346 4.49 16.94 8.03
C CYS A 346 3.72 15.98 7.09
N THR A 347 4.37 15.00 6.49
CA THR A 347 3.70 13.94 5.70
C THR A 347 2.79 13.07 6.57
N SER A 348 1.89 12.29 5.96
CA SER A 348 1.01 11.39 6.72
C SER A 348 1.78 10.37 7.58
N ALA A 349 2.92 9.87 7.07
CA ALA A 349 3.87 9.05 7.82
C ALA A 349 4.48 9.79 9.02
N GLN A 350 4.92 11.04 8.83
CA GLN A 350 5.49 11.85 9.91
C GLN A 350 4.44 12.20 10.98
N ILE A 351 3.20 12.47 10.58
CA ILE A 351 2.08 12.70 11.51
C ILE A 351 1.77 11.41 12.28
N ALA A 352 1.81 10.26 11.62
CA ALA A 352 1.53 8.95 12.24
C ALA A 352 2.57 8.63 13.31
N GLN A 353 3.84 8.85 12.99
CA GLN A 353 4.95 8.72 13.93
C GLN A 353 4.83 9.71 15.10
N ALA A 354 4.55 10.99 14.82
CA ALA A 354 4.43 12.03 15.85
C ALA A 354 3.25 11.79 16.82
N MET A 355 2.13 11.27 16.32
CA MET A 355 0.92 11.02 17.11
C MET A 355 0.87 9.60 17.70
N THR A 356 1.88 8.76 17.45
CA THR A 356 1.91 7.32 17.83
C THR A 356 0.64 6.58 17.38
N VAL A 357 0.26 6.76 16.11
CA VAL A 357 -0.90 6.11 15.49
C VAL A 357 -0.53 5.54 14.13
N SER A 358 -1.40 4.70 13.53
CA SER A 358 -1.19 4.24 12.16
C SER A 358 -1.40 5.36 11.13
N GLU A 359 -0.73 5.29 9.98
CA GLU A 359 -0.98 6.19 8.84
C GLU A 359 -2.44 6.15 8.37
N HIS A 360 -3.11 5.01 8.54
CA HIS A 360 -4.54 4.89 8.28
C HIS A 360 -5.37 5.78 9.22
N THR A 361 -5.02 5.84 10.50
CA THR A 361 -5.65 6.72 11.49
C THR A 361 -5.43 8.18 11.14
N VAL A 362 -4.24 8.56 10.67
CA VAL A 362 -3.94 9.92 10.21
C VAL A 362 -4.80 10.32 9.01
N ARG A 363 -4.93 9.44 8.01
CA ARG A 363 -5.80 9.67 6.85
C ARG A 363 -7.27 9.87 7.28
N ASN A 364 -7.72 9.15 8.30
CA ASN A 364 -9.05 9.34 8.88
C ASN A 364 -9.20 10.68 9.61
N PHE A 365 -8.18 11.15 10.34
CA PHE A 365 -8.18 12.49 10.93
C PHE A 365 -8.26 13.57 9.85
N ILE A 366 -7.42 13.50 8.82
CA ILE A 366 -7.41 14.45 7.69
C ILE A 366 -8.80 14.52 7.05
N ARG A 367 -9.40 13.37 6.75
CA ARG A 367 -10.74 13.30 6.15
C ARG A 367 -11.82 13.94 7.03
N ARG A 368 -11.78 13.70 8.34
CA ARG A 368 -12.75 14.27 9.29
C ARG A 368 -12.55 15.77 9.48
N ILE A 369 -11.31 16.24 9.51
CA ILE A 369 -10.96 17.66 9.53
C ILE A 369 -11.56 18.34 8.30
N TYR A 370 -11.35 17.76 7.11
CA TYR A 370 -11.85 18.33 5.85
C TYR A 370 -13.37 18.41 5.82
N LEU A 371 -14.03 17.31 6.21
CA LEU A 371 -15.49 17.27 6.30
C LEU A 371 -16.06 18.28 7.29
N LYS A 372 -15.45 18.43 8.49
CA LYS A 372 -15.92 19.35 9.54
C LYS A 372 -15.63 20.81 9.23
N MET A 373 -14.51 21.09 8.57
CA MET A 373 -14.11 22.45 8.17
C MET A 373 -14.70 22.85 6.81
N GLY A 374 -15.39 21.94 6.11
CA GLY A 374 -15.94 22.20 4.78
C GLY A 374 -14.87 22.48 3.71
N VAL A 375 -13.67 21.93 3.90
CA VAL A 375 -12.51 22.14 3.01
C VAL A 375 -12.18 20.88 2.24
N ALA A 376 -11.58 21.07 1.07
CA ALA A 376 -11.19 20.00 0.18
C ALA A 376 -9.68 19.77 0.17
N THR A 377 -8.88 20.73 0.65
CA THR A 377 -7.41 20.65 0.58
C THR A 377 -6.72 20.87 1.91
N ARG A 378 -5.48 20.36 1.98
CA ARG A 378 -4.56 20.57 3.09
C ARG A 378 -4.26 22.04 3.33
N ALA A 379 -4.07 22.80 2.26
CA ALA A 379 -3.82 24.24 2.33
C ALA A 379 -5.03 25.00 2.86
N GLU A 380 -6.25 24.64 2.44
CA GLU A 380 -7.49 25.23 2.96
C GLU A 380 -7.70 24.92 4.44
N ALA A 381 -7.44 23.68 4.87
CA ALA A 381 -7.52 23.29 6.28
C ALA A 381 -6.56 24.12 7.15
N VAL A 382 -5.31 24.31 6.71
CA VAL A 382 -4.31 25.12 7.42
C VAL A 382 -4.74 26.59 7.46
N ARG A 383 -5.19 27.14 6.33
CA ARG A 383 -5.60 28.54 6.26
C ARG A 383 -6.82 28.83 7.15
N LEU A 384 -7.86 28.00 7.11
CA LEU A 384 -9.01 28.15 7.99
C LEU A 384 -8.64 27.91 9.45
N GLY A 385 -7.72 26.98 9.73
CA GLY A 385 -7.20 26.76 11.09
C GLY A 385 -6.54 28.01 11.68
N LEU A 386 -5.78 28.76 10.87
CA LEU A 386 -5.19 30.04 11.27
C LEU A 386 -6.26 31.12 11.49
N LEU A 387 -7.23 31.24 10.59
CA LEU A 387 -8.33 32.22 10.69
C LEU A 387 -9.25 31.96 11.89
N GLN A 388 -9.37 30.71 12.33
CA GLN A 388 -10.17 30.30 13.49
C GLN A 388 -9.38 30.23 14.81
N GLY A 389 -8.08 30.59 14.80
CA GLY A 389 -7.23 30.56 16.00
C GLY A 389 -6.96 29.15 16.54
N LEU A 390 -7.06 28.11 15.70
CA LEU A 390 -6.79 26.71 16.07
C LEU A 390 -5.31 26.32 15.93
N LEU A 391 -4.55 27.12 15.19
CA LEU A 391 -3.16 26.88 14.80
C LEU A 391 -2.17 27.85 15.44
#